data_AF-A0A0A9YFX5-F1
#
_entry.id   AF-A0A0A9YFX5-F1
#
_cell.length_a   1.000
_cell.length_b   1.000
_cell.length_c   1.000
_cell.angle_alpha   90.00
_cell.angle_beta   90.00
_cell.angle_gamma   90.00
#
_symmetry.space_group_name_H-M   'P 1'
#
loop_
_entity.id
_entity.type
_entity.pdbx_description
1 polymer ?
#
loop_
_entity_poly.entity_id
_entity_poly.type
_entity_poly.pdbx_seq_one_letter_code
_entity_poly.pdbx_strand_id
1 'polypeptide(L)'
;MLDTMHIFTSAYNPKANGMVERLHRQLKAAIRCHNTERWVEVLPLVLLGLRSSLKQDLGCTAAELVYGTTLRLPNDLFEERFSTAPSHEFVAQLRNTMDALRP
;
A
#
# COMPACT_ATOMS: atom_id res chain seq x y z
N MET A 1 -20.41 26.71 -13.29
CA MET A 1 -21.22 26.03 -12.26
C MET A 1 -21.32 24.59 -12.72
N LEU A 2 -20.53 23.69 -12.11
CA LEU A 2 -20.57 22.27 -12.48
C LEU A 2 -21.91 21.71 -12.00
N ASP A 3 -22.73 21.20 -12.91
CA ASP A 3 -24.10 20.72 -12.67
C ASP A 3 -24.11 19.52 -11.73
N THR A 4 -23.91 19.77 -10.43
CA THR A 4 -23.66 18.76 -9.40
C THR A 4 -24.84 18.68 -8.46
N MET A 5 -25.45 17.51 -8.36
CA MET A 5 -26.56 17.25 -7.46
C MET A 5 -26.06 16.88 -6.07
N HIS A 6 -26.51 17.62 -5.05
CA HIS A 6 -26.20 17.31 -3.66
C HIS A 6 -27.15 16.24 -3.13
N ILE A 7 -26.59 15.13 -2.65
CA ILE A 7 -27.35 14.03 -2.05
C ILE A 7 -27.16 14.09 -0.54
N PHE A 8 -28.26 14.23 0.21
CA PHE A 8 -28.24 14.24 1.67
C PHE A 8 -28.39 12.82 2.23
N THR A 9 -27.61 12.53 3.26
CA THR A 9 -27.73 11.29 4.03
C THR A 9 -28.71 11.51 5.20
N SER A 10 -29.67 10.59 5.37
CA SER A 10 -30.55 10.59 6.55
C SER A 10 -29.73 10.44 7.84
N ALA A 11 -30.11 11.19 8.87
CA ALA A 11 -29.53 11.04 10.20
C ALA A 11 -29.69 9.60 10.73
N TYR A 12 -28.75 9.18 11.58
CA TYR A 12 -28.73 7.85 12.25
C TYR A 12 -28.74 6.64 11.30
N ASN A 13 -28.33 6.81 10.02
CA ASN A 13 -28.20 5.71 9.05
C ASN A 13 -26.72 5.43 8.70
N PRO A 14 -25.99 4.63 9.51
CA PRO A 14 -24.57 4.37 9.30
C PRO A 14 -24.28 3.60 8.00
N LYS A 15 -25.27 2.93 7.41
CA LYS A 15 -25.09 2.21 6.13
C LYS A 15 -24.93 3.16 4.96
N ALA A 16 -25.56 4.33 5.01
CA ALA A 16 -25.56 5.27 3.89
C ALA A 16 -24.16 5.83 3.58
N ASN A 17 -23.35 6.10 4.60
CA ASN A 17 -21.97 6.59 4.43
C ASN A 17 -20.90 5.54 4.78
N GLY A 18 -21.31 4.29 4.96
CA GLY A 18 -20.46 3.25 5.55
C GLY A 18 -19.17 2.97 4.76
N MET A 19 -19.20 3.07 3.43
CA MET A 19 -18.00 2.90 2.60
C MET A 19 -16.97 4.01 2.84
N VAL A 20 -17.42 5.27 2.87
CA VAL A 20 -16.55 6.43 3.11
C VAL A 20 -16.00 6.38 4.54
N GLU A 21 -16.83 6.05 5.51
CA GLU A 21 -16.41 5.92 6.91
C GLU A 21 -15.36 4.80 7.11
N ARG A 22 -15.54 3.64 6.44
CA ARG A 22 -14.54 2.56 6.44
C ARG A 22 -13.21 3.01 5.86
N LEU A 23 -13.24 3.71 4.72
CA LEU A 23 -12.04 4.28 4.11
C LEU A 23 -11.35 5.28 5.05
N HIS A 24 -12.12 6.17 5.69
CA HIS A 24 -11.58 7.12 6.67
C HIS A 24 -10.94 6.42 7.87
N ARG A 25 -11.45 5.28 8.33
CA ARG A 25 -10.80 4.50 9.40
C ARG A 25 -9.44 3.98 8.96
N GLN A 26 -9.33 3.40 7.77
CA GLN A 26 -8.07 2.92 7.21
C GLN A 26 -7.06 4.07 7.01
N LEU A 27 -7.52 5.19 6.45
CA LEU A 27 -6.69 6.39 6.27
C LEU A 27 -6.12 6.91 7.59
N LYS A 28 -6.97 7.06 8.61
CA LYS A 28 -6.53 7.53 9.93
C LYS A 28 -5.54 6.56 10.59
N ALA A 29 -5.75 5.25 10.43
CA ALA A 29 -4.82 4.26 10.95
C ALA A 29 -3.45 4.36 10.27
N ALA A 30 -3.40 4.44 8.94
CA ALA A 30 -2.16 4.57 8.19
C ALA A 30 -1.40 5.86 8.51
N ILE A 31 -2.09 6.99 8.65
CA ILE A 31 -1.47 8.26 9.09
C ILE A 31 -0.87 8.12 10.50
N ARG A 32 -1.60 7.50 11.44
CA ARG A 32 -1.11 7.29 12.80
C ARG A 32 0.16 6.44 12.86
N CYS A 33 0.33 5.47 11.95
CA CYS A 33 1.56 4.66 11.88
C CYS A 33 2.81 5.49 11.60
N HIS A 34 2.70 6.64 10.93
CA HIS A 34 3.84 7.53 10.67
C HIS A 34 4.27 8.35 11.91
N ASN A 35 3.47 8.33 12.99
CA ASN A 35 3.78 8.94 14.30
C ASN A 35 4.35 10.37 14.21
N THR A 36 3.82 11.19 13.29
CA THR A 36 4.33 12.53 12.97
C THR A 36 3.18 13.54 13.00
N GLU A 37 3.40 14.68 13.65
CA GLU A 37 2.41 15.77 13.70
C GLU A 37 2.22 16.46 12.34
N ARG A 38 3.26 16.42 11.49
CA ARG A 38 3.24 16.90 10.10
C ARG A 38 2.58 15.89 9.16
N TRP A 39 1.39 15.44 9.53
CA TRP A 39 0.64 14.39 8.82
C TRP A 39 0.33 14.73 7.35
N VAL A 40 0.28 16.03 7.02
CA VAL A 40 0.06 16.52 5.65
C VAL A 40 1.23 16.15 4.73
N GLU A 41 2.46 16.10 5.23
CA GLU A 41 3.65 15.74 4.44
C GLU A 41 3.63 14.25 4.05
N VAL A 42 3.12 13.38 4.93
CA VAL A 42 3.01 11.94 4.66
C VAL A 42 1.72 11.56 3.92
N LEU A 43 0.75 12.47 3.85
CA LEU A 43 -0.57 12.20 3.25
C LEU A 43 -0.47 11.69 1.80
N PRO A 44 0.33 12.27 0.88
CA PRO A 44 0.44 11.76 -0.48
C PRO A 44 0.94 10.31 -0.54
N LEU A 45 1.90 9.96 0.31
CA LEU A 45 2.46 8.61 0.38
C LEU A 45 1.43 7.60 0.91
N VAL A 46 0.72 7.94 1.98
CA VAL A 46 -0.36 7.11 2.53
C VAL A 46 -1.46 6.89 1.49
N LEU A 47 -1.85 7.97 0.81
CA LEU A 47 -2.85 7.95 -0.24
C LEU A 47 -2.44 7.12 -1.47
N LEU A 48 -1.16 7.13 -1.82
CA LEU A 48 -0.58 6.27 -2.84
C LEU A 48 -0.69 4.80 -2.42
N GLY A 49 -0.21 4.46 -1.23
CA GLY A 49 -0.24 3.10 -0.69
C GLY A 49 -1.66 2.53 -0.60
N LEU A 50 -2.64 3.32 -0.15
CA LEU A 50 -4.05 2.88 -0.10
C LEU A 50 -4.65 2.64 -1.49
N ARG A 51 -4.17 3.34 -2.53
CA ARG A 51 -4.66 3.18 -3.90
C ARG A 51 -4.00 2.01 -4.63
N SER A 52 -2.73 1.74 -4.35
CA SER A 52 -1.95 0.66 -4.97
C SER A 52 -2.01 -0.65 -4.19
N SER A 53 -2.57 -0.67 -2.98
CA SER A 53 -2.75 -1.90 -2.20
C SER A 53 -3.84 -2.79 -2.80
N LEU A 54 -3.55 -4.08 -2.92
CA LEU A 54 -4.48 -5.10 -3.38
C LEU A 54 -5.63 -5.25 -2.39
N LYS A 55 -6.86 -5.01 -2.84
CA LYS A 55 -8.04 -5.32 -2.05
C LYS A 55 -8.43 -6.77 -2.30
N GLN A 56 -8.16 -7.64 -1.33
CA GLN A 56 -8.43 -9.08 -1.43
C GLN A 56 -9.89 -9.38 -1.82
N ASP A 57 -10.84 -8.65 -1.24
CA ASP A 57 -12.27 -8.81 -1.55
C ASP A 57 -12.61 -8.55 -3.03
N LEU A 58 -11.84 -7.69 -3.71
CA LEU A 58 -12.08 -7.32 -5.12
C LEU A 58 -11.08 -7.97 -6.09
N GLY A 59 -10.00 -8.56 -5.59
CA GLY A 59 -8.91 -9.10 -6.42
C GLY A 59 -8.13 -8.05 -7.24
N CYS A 60 -8.33 -6.76 -6.98
CA CYS A 60 -7.68 -5.65 -7.67
C CYS A 60 -7.43 -4.46 -6.74
N THR A 61 -6.62 -3.52 -7.20
CA THR A 61 -6.29 -2.27 -6.51
C THR A 61 -7.27 -1.16 -6.89
N ALA A 62 -7.39 -0.12 -6.05
CA ALA A 62 -8.26 1.01 -6.38
C ALA A 62 -7.73 1.82 -7.58
N ALA A 63 -6.41 1.87 -7.77
CA ALA A 63 -5.79 2.51 -8.93
C ALA A 63 -6.14 1.78 -10.23
N GLU A 64 -6.10 0.45 -10.25
CA GLU A 64 -6.50 -0.34 -11.41
C GLU A 64 -7.97 -0.15 -11.78
N LEU A 65 -8.87 -0.08 -10.79
CA LEU A 65 -10.29 0.15 -11.07
C LEU A 65 -10.56 1.52 -11.70
N VAL A 66 -9.75 2.54 -11.38
CA VAL A 66 -9.92 3.90 -11.90
C VAL A 66 -9.23 4.06 -13.26
N TYR A 67 -8.03 3.54 -13.42
CA TYR A 67 -7.19 3.76 -14.60
C TYR A 67 -7.19 2.59 -15.60
N GLY A 68 -7.79 1.46 -15.25
CA GLY A 68 -7.81 0.23 -16.06
C GLY A 68 -6.46 -0.49 -16.17
N THR A 69 -5.44 -0.03 -15.44
CA THR A 69 -4.06 -0.57 -15.52
C THR A 69 -3.36 -0.51 -14.16
N THR A 70 -2.36 -1.36 -13.98
CA THR A 70 -1.49 -1.35 -12.79
C THR A 70 -0.66 -0.08 -12.73
N LEU A 71 -0.63 0.57 -11.57
CA LEU A 71 0.24 1.72 -11.34
C LEU A 71 1.69 1.25 -11.17
N ARG A 72 2.63 1.83 -11.90
CA ARG A 72 4.06 1.62 -11.67
C ARG A 72 4.51 2.38 -10.44
N LEU A 73 4.88 1.66 -9.38
CA LEU A 73 5.42 2.25 -8.16
C LEU A 73 6.93 2.49 -8.29
N PRO A 74 7.52 3.41 -7.51
CA PRO A 74 8.96 3.61 -7.49
C PRO A 74 9.72 2.30 -7.21
N ASN A 75 9.18 1.43 -6.36
CA ASN A 75 9.74 0.11 -6.09
C ASN A 75 9.80 -0.80 -7.34
N ASP A 76 8.84 -0.67 -8.26
CA ASP A 76 8.80 -1.47 -9.49
C ASP A 76 9.82 -0.99 -10.54
N LEU A 77 10.39 0.21 -10.35
CA LEU A 77 11.46 0.73 -11.20
C LEU A 77 12.82 0.16 -10.81
N PHE A 78 12.97 -0.24 -9.54
CA PHE A 78 14.13 -0.96 -9.05
C PHE A 78 13.88 -2.45 -9.23
N GLU A 79 13.91 -2.92 -10.48
CA GLU A 79 14.10 -4.35 -10.73
C GLU A 79 15.49 -4.74 -10.23
N GLU A 80 15.60 -5.17 -8.97
CA GLU A 80 16.63 -6.14 -8.64
C GLU A 80 16.28 -7.40 -9.45
N ARG A 81 17.13 -7.69 -10.43
CA ARG A 81 17.29 -9.02 -10.98
C ARG A 81 17.65 -9.94 -9.81
N PHE A 82 16.66 -10.39 -9.05
CA PHE A 82 16.78 -11.60 -8.27
C PHE A 82 16.82 -12.73 -9.29
N SER A 83 18.01 -12.91 -9.88
CA SER A 83 18.38 -14.21 -10.43
C SER A 83 18.06 -15.21 -9.34
N THR A 84 17.03 -16.01 -9.57
CA THR A 84 16.47 -16.97 -8.60
C THR A 84 17.47 -18.07 -8.23
N ALA A 85 18.67 -18.05 -8.82
CA ALA A 85 19.77 -18.88 -8.37
C ALA A 85 20.53 -18.14 -7.25
N PRO A 86 20.64 -18.72 -6.03
CA PRO A 86 21.63 -18.23 -5.08
C PRO A 86 22.98 -18.26 -5.78
N SER A 87 23.69 -17.13 -5.82
CA SER A 87 25.02 -17.11 -6.41
C SER A 87 25.86 -18.16 -5.69
N HIS A 88 26.61 -18.98 -6.44
CA HIS A 88 27.51 -19.98 -5.85
C HIS A 88 28.44 -19.33 -4.80
N GLU A 89 28.76 -18.06 -5.00
CA GLU A 89 29.53 -17.22 -4.09
C GLU A 89 28.82 -16.98 -2.74
N PHE A 90 27.52 -16.67 -2.74
CA PHE A 90 26.74 -16.51 -1.50
C PHE A 90 26.67 -17.82 -0.71
N VAL A 91 26.43 -18.95 -1.38
CA VAL A 91 26.40 -20.28 -0.74
C VAL A 91 27.76 -20.64 -0.15
N ALA A 92 28.85 -20.31 -0.85
CA ALA A 92 30.22 -20.53 -0.37
C ALA A 92 30.54 -19.66 0.86
N GLN A 93 30.19 -18.37 0.84
CA GLN A 93 30.35 -17.48 1.99
C GLN A 93 29.53 -17.94 3.20
N LEU A 94 28.28 -18.37 2.98
CA LEU A 94 27.43 -18.88 4.05
C LEU A 94 27.99 -20.15 4.69
N ARG A 95 28.54 -21.08 3.89
CA ARG A 95 29.21 -22.28 4.44
C ARG A 95 30.42 -21.92 5.28
N ASN A 96 31.30 -21.06 4.77
CA ASN A 96 32.52 -20.66 5.48
C ASN A 96 32.22 -19.98 6.82
N THR A 97 31.21 -19.11 6.84
CA THR A 97 30.78 -18.43 8.08
C THR A 97 30.17 -19.41 9.08
N MET A 98 29.36 -20.37 8.64
CA MET A 98 28.81 -21.38 9.54
C MET A 98 29.85 -22.38 10.06
N ASP A 99 30.85 -22.73 9.25
CA ASP A 99 31.95 -23.59 9.70
C ASP A 99 32.84 -22.88 10.73
N ALA A 100 33.03 -21.56 10.61
CA ALA A 100 33.76 -20.75 11.59
C ALA A 100 33.04 -20.58 12.94
N LEU A 101 31.73 -20.84 12.99
CA LEU A 101 30.90 -20.78 14.20
C LEU A 101 30.75 -22.13 14.90
N ARG A 102 31.35 -23.20 14.36
CA ARG A 102 31.35 -24.51 15.02
C ARG A 102 32.34 -24.49 16.19
N PRO A 103 31.91 -24.88 17.41
CA PRO A 103 32.77 -24.94 18.60
C PRO A 103 33.85 -26.01 18.50
#